data_AF-A0A9Q0GMF2-F1
#
_entry.id   AF-A0A9Q0GMF2-F1
#
_cell.length_a   1.000
_cell.length_b   1.000
_cell.length_c   1.000
_cell.angle_alpha   90.00
_cell.angle_beta   90.00
_cell.angle_gamma   90.00
#
_symmetry.space_group_name_H-M   'P 1'
#
loop_
_entity.id
_entity.type
_entity.pdbx_description
1 polymer ?
#
loop_
_entity_poly.entity_id
_entity_poly.type
_entity_poly.pdbx_seq_one_letter_code
_entity_poly.pdbx_strand_id
1 'polypeptide(L)'
;MKTLHNAFKLAGINDIQVSTPHSLGILSTSELPSISRFPRGYDRVIFTPMLQFLKDTNSPFMINPYPYFGYSTNTLNYALFKPNQGIYDKFTQATDWVADTLLKADELKSIQSSVLNARQMDETAQECDAMRNLERCGSSGESIDGEYLI
;
A
#
# COMPACT_ATOMS: atom_id res chain seq x y z
N MET A 1 -0.20 13.02 14.14
CA MET A 1 -1.64 12.70 13.95
C MET A 1 -2.35 12.45 15.28
N LYS A 2 -1.98 11.42 16.06
CA LYS A 2 -2.63 11.05 17.34
C LYS A 2 -2.79 12.21 18.34
N THR A 3 -1.72 12.96 18.60
CA THR A 3 -1.75 14.10 19.55
C THR A 3 -2.78 15.16 19.15
N LEU A 4 -2.84 15.50 17.86
CA LEU A 4 -3.78 16.50 17.33
C LEU A 4 -5.23 16.01 17.43
N HIS A 5 -5.49 14.77 17.04
CA HIS A 5 -6.82 14.17 17.15
C HIS A 5 -7.28 14.11 18.61
N ASN A 6 -6.39 13.75 19.55
CA ASN A 6 -6.71 13.74 20.97
C ASN A 6 -7.03 15.15 21.49
N ALA A 7 -6.31 16.18 21.04
CA ALA A 7 -6.60 17.57 21.40
C ALA A 7 -8.01 17.99 20.95
N PHE A 8 -8.43 17.62 19.74
CA PHE A 8 -9.80 17.87 19.27
C PHE A 8 -10.85 17.15 20.12
N LYS A 9 -10.62 15.88 20.46
CA LYS A 9 -11.52 15.14 21.37
C LYS A 9 -11.64 15.81 22.74
N LEU A 10 -10.53 16.28 23.32
CA LEU A 10 -10.53 16.99 24.60
C LEU A 10 -11.25 18.35 24.53
N ALA A 11 -11.17 19.02 23.39
CA ALA A 11 -11.89 20.28 23.13
C ALA A 11 -13.38 20.07 22.78
N GLY A 12 -13.86 18.83 22.66
CA GLY A 12 -15.23 18.51 22.27
C GLY A 12 -15.52 18.68 20.78
N ILE A 13 -14.48 18.79 19.94
CA ILE A 13 -14.56 18.94 18.48
C ILE A 13 -14.49 17.55 17.85
N ASN A 14 -15.58 17.10 17.21
CA ASN A 14 -15.72 15.75 16.67
C ASN A 14 -15.96 15.71 15.15
N ASP A 15 -16.16 16.87 14.53
CA ASP A 15 -16.46 17.08 13.11
C ASP A 15 -15.20 17.34 12.26
N ILE A 16 -14.06 17.64 12.89
CA ILE A 16 -12.77 17.86 12.21
C ILE A 16 -11.96 16.56 12.16
N GLN A 17 -11.74 16.05 10.95
CA GLN A 17 -10.92 14.88 10.68
C GLN A 17 -9.43 15.24 10.58
N VAL A 18 -8.55 14.32 11.01
CA VAL A 18 -7.09 14.51 10.95
C VAL A 18 -6.52 13.56 9.90
N SER A 19 -5.95 14.12 8.85
CA SER A 19 -5.28 13.36 7.78
C SER A 19 -3.88 13.91 7.48
N THR A 20 -3.21 13.34 6.50
CA THR A 20 -1.93 13.80 5.94
C THR A 20 -1.95 13.65 4.42
N PRO A 21 -1.66 14.72 3.66
CA PRO A 21 -1.61 14.67 2.21
C PRO A 21 -0.33 14.00 1.72
N HIS A 22 -0.44 13.16 0.69
CA HIS A 22 0.71 12.52 0.05
C HIS A 22 0.70 12.70 -1.46
N SER A 23 1.89 12.72 -2.08
CA SER A 23 2.00 12.62 -3.53
C SER A 23 1.83 11.16 -3.98
N LEU A 24 1.52 10.95 -5.27
CA LEU A 24 1.55 9.61 -5.87
C LEU A 24 2.96 8.96 -5.88
N GLY A 25 4.02 9.73 -5.63
CA GLY A 25 5.39 9.23 -5.55
C GLY A 25 5.68 8.32 -4.34
N ILE A 26 4.72 8.20 -3.41
CA ILE A 26 4.79 7.22 -2.32
C ILE A 26 4.59 5.78 -2.81
N LEU A 27 4.14 5.57 -4.04
CA LEU A 27 3.90 4.25 -4.61
C LEU A 27 5.10 3.79 -5.44
N SER A 28 5.41 2.49 -5.37
CA SER A 28 6.42 1.86 -6.23
C SER A 28 5.91 1.61 -7.65
N THR A 29 4.60 1.42 -7.79
CA THR A 29 3.86 1.24 -9.06
C THR A 29 2.60 2.09 -8.97
N SER A 30 2.34 2.92 -9.98
CA SER A 30 1.20 3.85 -10.00
C SER A 30 0.42 3.86 -11.32
N GLU A 31 0.80 3.01 -12.29
CA GLU A 31 0.15 2.95 -13.61
C GLU A 31 -1.25 2.31 -13.56
N LEU A 32 -1.47 1.38 -12.62
CA LEU A 32 -2.73 0.68 -12.44
C LEU A 32 -3.07 0.60 -10.94
N PRO A 33 -4.27 1.03 -10.51
CA PRO A 33 -4.66 1.00 -9.10
C PRO A 33 -4.60 -0.39 -8.48
N SER A 34 -4.99 -1.44 -9.21
CA SER A 34 -5.06 -2.81 -8.71
C SER A 34 -3.73 -3.40 -8.27
N ILE A 35 -2.63 -2.99 -8.92
CA ILE A 35 -1.27 -3.47 -8.62
C ILE A 35 -0.44 -2.41 -7.88
N SER A 36 -1.03 -1.26 -7.56
CA SER A 36 -0.34 -0.18 -6.89
C SER A 36 0.01 -0.58 -5.45
N ARG A 37 1.27 -0.37 -5.07
CA ARG A 37 1.76 -0.71 -3.72
C ARG A 37 2.83 0.25 -3.24
N PHE A 38 2.90 0.43 -1.92
CA PHE A 38 3.98 1.17 -1.28
C PHE A 38 5.33 0.44 -1.47
N PRO A 39 6.45 1.17 -1.51
CA PRO A 39 7.77 0.57 -1.48
C PRO A 39 7.96 -0.31 -0.24
N ARG A 40 8.61 -1.46 -0.43
CA ARG A 40 8.92 -2.40 0.65
C ARG A 40 9.72 -1.69 1.75
N GLY A 41 9.38 -1.95 3.00
CA GLY A 41 10.01 -1.36 4.18
C GLY A 41 9.27 -0.12 4.67
N TYR A 42 8.79 0.75 3.78
CA TYR A 42 7.94 1.89 4.17
C TYR A 42 6.50 1.47 4.40
N ASP A 43 6.02 0.48 3.65
CA ASP A 43 4.71 -0.14 3.79
C ASP A 43 4.39 -0.51 5.25
N ARG A 44 5.27 -1.26 5.91
CA ARG A 44 5.07 -1.74 7.29
C ARG A 44 5.34 -0.67 8.34
N VAL A 45 6.44 0.08 8.19
CA VAL A 45 6.94 0.96 9.25
C VAL A 45 6.18 2.29 9.29
N ILE A 46 5.81 2.82 8.12
CA ILE A 46 5.21 4.16 8.00
C ILE A 46 3.72 4.03 7.66
N PHE A 47 3.40 3.34 6.56
CA PHE A 47 2.05 3.36 6.02
C PHE A 47 1.07 2.53 6.86
N THR A 48 1.43 1.34 7.33
CA THR A 48 0.54 0.52 8.16
C THR A 48 0.03 1.23 9.42
N PRO A 49 0.87 1.76 10.33
CA PRO A 49 0.37 2.43 11.53
C PRO A 49 -0.42 3.72 11.22
N MET A 50 -0.06 4.41 10.13
CA MET A 50 -0.78 5.60 9.68
C MET A 50 -2.16 5.26 9.12
N LEU A 51 -2.26 4.25 8.24
CA LEU A 51 -3.53 3.78 7.69
C LEU A 51 -4.44 3.21 8.76
N GLN A 52 -3.87 2.51 9.75
CA GLN A 52 -4.62 2.04 10.92
C GLN A 52 -5.22 3.22 11.69
N PHE A 53 -4.43 4.27 11.97
CA PHE A 53 -4.94 5.48 12.61
C PHE A 53 -6.09 6.13 11.82
N LEU A 54 -5.95 6.25 10.50
CA LEU A 54 -6.98 6.83 9.64
C LEU A 54 -8.27 5.99 9.67
N LYS A 55 -8.14 4.66 9.64
CA LYS A 55 -9.27 3.73 9.78
C LYS A 55 -9.96 3.87 11.13
N ASP A 56 -9.20 3.87 12.22
CA ASP A 56 -9.73 3.94 13.59
C ASP A 56 -10.44 5.27 13.88
N THR A 57 -10.01 6.35 13.22
CA THR A 57 -10.57 7.70 13.38
C THR A 57 -11.58 8.07 12.28
N ASN A 58 -11.88 7.13 11.37
CA ASN A 58 -12.70 7.37 10.18
C ASN A 58 -12.26 8.64 9.40
N SER A 59 -10.95 8.87 9.32
CA SER A 59 -10.36 10.00 8.60
C SER A 59 -9.90 9.55 7.20
N PRO A 60 -10.00 10.43 6.18
CA PRO A 60 -9.64 10.07 4.80
C PRO A 60 -8.13 9.91 4.63
N PHE A 61 -7.69 9.16 3.62
CA PHE A 61 -6.29 9.16 3.17
C PHE A 61 -6.15 10.10 1.97
N MET A 62 -5.46 11.22 2.16
CA MET A 62 -5.38 12.29 1.15
C MET A 62 -4.24 12.04 0.15
N ILE A 63 -4.57 12.11 -1.14
CA ILE A 63 -3.60 12.05 -2.25
C ILE A 63 -3.66 13.33 -3.07
N ASN A 64 -2.49 13.79 -3.50
CA ASN A 64 -2.31 14.88 -4.46
C ASN A 64 -1.98 14.27 -5.83
N PRO A 65 -2.97 14.07 -6.72
CA PRO A 65 -2.71 13.53 -8.05
C PRO A 65 -2.12 14.61 -8.97
N TYR A 66 -0.99 14.31 -9.59
CA TYR A 66 -0.33 15.19 -10.57
C TYR A 66 0.00 14.44 -11.86
N PRO A 67 -0.99 14.23 -12.76
CA PRO A 67 -0.78 13.52 -14.03
C PRO A 67 0.35 14.11 -14.89
N TYR A 68 0.59 15.41 -14.76
CA TYR A 68 1.66 16.13 -15.45
C TYR A 68 3.05 15.52 -15.21
N PHE A 69 3.34 15.00 -14.02
CA PHE A 69 4.67 14.45 -13.72
C PHE A 69 4.93 13.07 -14.34
N GLY A 70 3.87 12.33 -14.73
CA GLY A 70 3.96 11.03 -15.43
C GLY A 70 3.72 11.13 -16.93
N TYR A 71 3.83 12.33 -17.49
CA TYR A 71 3.49 12.61 -18.88
C TYR A 71 4.48 12.00 -19.89
N SER A 72 3.93 11.42 -20.94
CA SER A 72 4.58 11.03 -22.19
C SER A 72 3.66 11.36 -23.37
N THR A 73 4.16 11.34 -24.60
CA THR A 73 3.33 11.56 -25.80
C THR A 73 2.13 10.61 -25.85
N ASN A 74 2.28 9.37 -25.38
CA ASN A 74 1.23 8.36 -25.36
C ASN A 74 0.20 8.61 -24.24
N THR A 75 0.58 9.32 -23.17
CA THR A 75 -0.29 9.65 -22.03
C THR A 75 -0.76 11.10 -22.03
N LEU A 76 -0.58 11.84 -23.14
CA LEU A 76 -0.99 13.25 -23.25
C LEU A 76 -2.48 13.45 -23.00
N ASN A 77 -3.32 12.68 -23.71
CA ASN A 77 -4.77 12.77 -23.54
C ASN A 77 -5.19 12.34 -22.14
N TYR A 78 -4.43 11.42 -21.52
CA TYR A 78 -4.61 11.03 -20.13
C TYR A 78 -4.36 12.21 -19.17
N ALA A 79 -3.22 12.89 -19.30
CA ALA A 79 -2.85 14.01 -18.43
C ALA A 79 -3.75 15.25 -18.61
N LEU A 80 -4.39 15.40 -19.77
CA LEU A 80 -5.24 16.54 -20.11
C LEU A 80 -6.74 16.27 -19.96
N PHE A 81 -7.15 15.15 -19.38
CA PHE A 81 -8.57 14.80 -19.25
C PHE A 81 -9.32 14.73 -20.59
N LYS A 82 -8.62 14.37 -21.66
CA LYS A 82 -9.21 14.18 -23.00
C LYS A 82 -9.58 12.70 -23.21
N PRO A 83 -10.52 12.41 -24.12
CA PRO A 83 -10.81 11.04 -24.52
C PRO A 83 -9.55 10.27 -24.90
N ASN A 84 -9.44 9.04 -24.40
CA ASN A 84 -8.31 8.12 -24.61
C ASN A 84 -8.83 6.69 -24.48
N GLN A 85 -8.00 5.71 -24.81
CA GLN A 85 -8.39 4.30 -24.82
C GLN A 85 -8.48 3.67 -23.42
N GLY A 86 -8.13 4.41 -22.36
CA GLY A 86 -7.98 3.88 -21.01
C GLY A 86 -6.82 2.89 -20.90
N ILE A 87 -6.62 2.37 -19.69
CA ILE A 87 -5.68 1.28 -19.45
C ILE A 87 -6.48 0.05 -19.00
N TYR A 88 -6.34 -1.06 -19.71
CA TYR A 88 -7.00 -2.31 -19.35
C TYR A 88 -6.29 -2.96 -18.16
N ASP A 89 -7.02 -3.10 -17.06
CA ASP A 89 -6.56 -3.78 -15.87
C ASP A 89 -6.99 -5.25 -15.89
N LYS A 90 -5.99 -6.14 -16.04
CA LYS A 90 -6.20 -7.59 -16.08
C LYS A 90 -6.72 -8.17 -14.76
N PHE A 91 -6.44 -7.51 -13.63
CA PHE A 91 -6.80 -8.02 -12.30
C PHE A 91 -8.25 -7.71 -11.93
N THR A 92 -8.75 -6.55 -12.34
CA THR A 92 -10.16 -6.16 -12.15
C THR A 92 -11.04 -6.47 -13.36
N GLN A 93 -10.43 -6.84 -14.50
CA GLN A 93 -11.10 -7.02 -15.80
C GLN A 93 -11.87 -5.76 -16.23
N ALA A 94 -11.42 -4.60 -15.78
CA ALA A 94 -12.01 -3.30 -16.10
C ALA A 94 -11.03 -2.47 -16.93
N THR A 95 -11.56 -1.60 -17.79
CA THR A 95 -10.76 -0.54 -18.41
C THR A 95 -10.86 0.67 -17.50
N ASP A 96 -9.72 1.15 -17.00
CA ASP A 96 -9.68 2.38 -16.22
C ASP A 96 -9.59 3.59 -17.16
N TRP A 97 -10.61 4.45 -17.05
CA TRP A 97 -10.73 5.69 -17.82
C TRP A 97 -10.23 6.85 -16.96
N VAL A 98 -9.83 7.95 -17.62
CA VAL A 98 -9.20 9.11 -16.95
C VAL A 98 -10.00 9.73 -15.81
N ALA A 99 -11.33 9.80 -15.93
CA ALA A 99 -12.18 10.30 -14.85
C ALA A 99 -12.22 9.31 -13.67
N ASP A 100 -12.21 8.01 -13.97
CA ASP A 100 -12.31 6.93 -12.99
C ASP A 100 -11.04 6.77 -12.18
N THR A 101 -9.84 6.91 -12.77
CA THR A 101 -8.59 6.74 -12.01
C THR A 101 -8.42 7.83 -10.94
N LEU A 102 -8.83 9.07 -11.21
CA LEU A 102 -8.77 10.13 -10.20
C LEU A 102 -9.88 10.02 -9.16
N LEU A 103 -11.09 9.63 -9.56
CA LEU A 103 -12.20 9.41 -8.61
C LEU A 103 -11.92 8.18 -7.71
N LYS A 104 -11.37 7.10 -8.27
CA LYS A 104 -10.95 5.90 -7.53
C LYS A 104 -9.68 6.11 -6.71
N ALA A 105 -8.84 7.09 -7.07
CA ALA A 105 -7.72 7.54 -6.24
C ALA A 105 -8.15 8.40 -5.05
N ASP A 106 -9.39 8.92 -5.02
CA ASP A 106 -10.03 9.43 -3.81
C ASP A 106 -10.66 8.27 -3.01
N GLU A 107 -11.20 7.25 -3.69
CA GLU A 107 -11.69 6.01 -3.09
C GLU A 107 -10.60 4.92 -2.91
N LEU A 108 -9.51 5.25 -2.23
CA LEU A 108 -8.38 4.34 -1.94
C LEU A 108 -8.70 3.17 -0.98
N LYS A 109 -9.93 2.66 -1.05
CA LYS A 109 -10.32 1.33 -0.57
C LYS A 109 -9.43 0.27 -1.20
N SER A 110 -9.10 0.38 -2.50
CA SER A 110 -8.22 -0.58 -3.17
C SER A 110 -6.79 -0.59 -2.62
N ILE A 111 -6.15 0.58 -2.40
CA ILE A 111 -4.78 0.63 -1.83
C ILE A 111 -4.78 0.22 -0.36
N GLN A 112 -5.78 0.65 0.43
CA GLN A 112 -5.93 0.20 1.82
C GLN A 112 -6.14 -1.31 1.91
N SER A 113 -7.03 -1.88 1.09
CA SER A 113 -7.30 -3.31 1.03
C SER A 113 -6.10 -4.11 0.52
N SER A 114 -5.37 -3.63 -0.50
CA SER A 114 -4.16 -4.28 -0.98
C SER A 114 -3.03 -4.29 0.06
N VAL A 115 -2.93 -3.26 0.91
CA VAL A 115 -1.91 -3.18 1.98
C VAL A 115 -2.30 -4.02 3.19
N LEU A 116 -3.59 -4.04 3.56
CA LEU A 116 -4.11 -4.93 4.60
C LEU A 116 -4.07 -6.42 4.18
N ASN A 117 -4.35 -6.73 2.90
CA ASN A 117 -4.32 -8.10 2.38
C ASN A 117 -2.89 -8.58 2.08
N ALA A 118 -1.97 -7.68 1.71
CA ALA A 118 -0.54 -8.01 1.59
C ALA A 118 0.05 -8.50 2.92
N ARG A 119 -0.49 -8.04 4.06
CA ARG A 119 -0.16 -8.61 5.38
C ARG A 119 -0.47 -10.11 5.46
N GLN A 120 -1.64 -10.53 4.97
CA GLN A 120 -2.05 -11.92 4.98
C GLN A 120 -1.16 -12.78 4.07
N MET A 121 -0.83 -12.27 2.88
CA MET A 121 -0.01 -12.99 1.90
C MET A 121 1.47 -13.09 2.31
N ASP A 122 2.02 -12.05 2.94
CA ASP A 122 3.42 -12.01 3.39
C ASP A 122 3.63 -12.77 4.71
N GLU A 123 2.62 -12.81 5.61
CA GLU A 123 2.61 -13.73 6.76
C GLU A 123 2.56 -15.20 6.27
N THR A 124 1.72 -15.54 5.28
CA THR A 124 1.73 -16.89 4.69
C THR A 124 2.99 -17.21 3.89
N ALA A 125 3.62 -16.24 3.23
CA ALA A 125 4.88 -16.44 2.52
C ALA A 125 6.05 -16.64 3.50
N GLN A 126 6.10 -15.88 4.60
CA GLN A 126 7.06 -16.10 5.69
C GLN A 126 6.82 -17.44 6.40
N GLU A 127 5.58 -17.87 6.60
CA GLU A 127 5.26 -19.21 7.12
C GLU A 127 5.68 -20.33 6.14
N CYS A 128 5.44 -20.18 4.84
CA CYS A 128 5.88 -21.15 3.83
C CYS A 128 7.41 -21.24 3.74
N ASP A 129 8.14 -20.13 3.83
CA ASP A 129 9.61 -20.14 3.85
C ASP A 129 10.16 -20.71 5.17
N ALA A 130 9.51 -20.44 6.31
CA ALA A 130 9.85 -21.04 7.59
C ALA A 130 9.62 -22.57 7.60
N MET A 131 8.52 -23.04 7.00
CA MET A 131 8.19 -24.46 6.84
C MET A 131 9.19 -25.17 5.92
N ARG A 132 9.57 -24.58 4.78
CA ARG A 132 10.61 -25.12 3.89
C ARG A 132 11.97 -25.26 4.56
N ASN A 133 12.31 -24.33 5.45
CA ASN A 133 13.57 -24.39 6.20
C ASN A 133 13.55 -25.49 7.29
N LEU A 134 12.40 -25.74 7.92
CA LEU A 134 12.22 -26.85 8.86
C LEU A 134 12.29 -28.22 8.17
N GLU A 135 11.70 -28.38 6.99
CA GLU A 135 11.83 -29.60 6.18
C GLU A 135 13.28 -29.86 5.75
N ARG A 136 14.05 -28.79 5.50
CA ARG A 136 15.50 -28.88 5.22
C ARG A 136 16.29 -29.32 6.46
N CYS A 137 16.00 -28.77 7.64
CA CYS A 137 16.67 -29.15 8.90
C CYS A 137 16.35 -30.58 9.36
N GLY A 138 15.22 -31.17 8.96
CA GLY A 138 14.87 -32.56 9.29
C GLY A 138 15.67 -33.63 8.51
N SER A 139 16.46 -33.24 7.51
CA SER A 139 17.17 -34.15 6.60
C SER A 139 18.69 -34.23 6.80
N SER A 140 19.26 -33.41 7.68
CA SER A 140 20.69 -33.45 8.04
C SER A 140 20.88 -34.13 9.41
N GLY A 141 20.78 -35.46 9.43
CA GLY A 141 21.38 -36.25 10.49
C GLY A 141 22.89 -36.36 10.21
N GLU A 142 23.70 -35.58 10.90
CA GLU A 142 25.16 -35.74 10.90
C GLU A 142 25.71 -35.60 12.32
N SER A 143 26.65 -36.48 12.64
CA SER A 143 27.02 -36.92 13.97
C SER A 143 27.79 -35.89 14.79
N ILE A 144 27.56 -35.95 16.10
CA ILE A 144 28.26 -35.18 17.12
C ILE A 144 29.54 -35.95 17.48
N ASP A 145 30.66 -35.58 16.86
CA ASP A 145 31.99 -35.88 17.40
C ASP A 145 32.55 -34.57 17.97
N GLY A 146 32.73 -34.56 19.29
CA GLY A 146 33.28 -33.43 20.01
C GLY A 146 34.78 -33.27 19.81
N GLU A 147 35.29 -32.06 20.03
CA GLU A 147 36.47 -31.79 20.85
C GLU A 147 36.78 -30.27 20.89
N TYR A 148 37.11 -29.82 22.12
CA TYR A 148 38.05 -28.75 22.51
C TYR A 148 37.72 -27.26 22.22
N LEU A 149 37.47 -26.47 23.29
CA LEU A 149 38.40 -25.58 24.05
C LEU A 149 38.73 -24.29 23.27
N ILE A 150 38.59 -23.06 23.77
CA ILE A 150 38.60 -22.45 25.12
C ILE A 150 37.57 -21.30 25.11
#